data_AF-A0A962HC72-F1
#
_entry.id   AF-A0A962HC72-F1
#
_cell.length_a   1.000
_cell.length_b   1.000
_cell.length_c   1.000
_cell.angle_alpha   90.00
_cell.angle_beta   90.00
_cell.angle_gamma   90.00
#
_symmetry.space_group_name_H-M   'P 1'
#
loop_
_entity.id
_entity.type
_entity.pdbx_description
1 polymer ?
#
loop_
_entity_poly.entity_id
_entity_poly.type
_entity_poly.pdbx_seq_one_letter_code
_entity_poly.pdbx_strand_id
1 'polypeptide(L)'
;MIDPAISRFFEDQKSAWLLDNAKKLEGEALQQKIEECDAIYELTTWLTANAPKAIGRAITSHPSKFSHPDTGVGKTNIKKGTYVTPVNFSGERSLDGLLRTGNVISAEVDSVGDAGALKIESFLKIKMDSDGRSLFVHLLEDSSAANELYEKSGIDKGWLKSSLLAGVDKANDETIFTNSRIKQVYFPVEADYHQLSILTNSGMVFELRRRLDIMRFGDGVKAARELRKQNQFSEQGYSEIYDITTIGYGGMNPQNISLLNTKNRG
;
A
#
# COMPACT_ATOMS: atom_id res chain seq x y z
N MET A 1 22.19 -17.90 4.46
CA MET A 1 22.44 -16.94 3.37
C MET A 1 21.18 -16.11 3.22
N ILE A 2 21.28 -14.76 3.21
CA ILE A 2 20.07 -13.91 3.16
C ILE A 2 19.20 -14.32 1.98
N ASP A 3 17.87 -14.28 2.15
CA ASP A 3 16.93 -14.71 1.12
C ASP A 3 17.21 -13.98 -0.20
N PRO A 4 17.32 -14.69 -1.35
CA PRO A 4 17.64 -14.09 -2.64
C PRO A 4 16.69 -12.94 -3.04
N ALA A 5 15.44 -12.96 -2.57
CA ALA A 5 14.50 -11.88 -2.83
C ALA A 5 14.96 -10.54 -2.24
N ILE A 6 15.64 -10.56 -1.08
CA ILE A 6 16.22 -9.36 -0.48
C ILE A 6 17.42 -8.89 -1.32
N SER A 7 18.31 -9.79 -1.73
CA SER A 7 19.45 -9.43 -2.58
C SER A 7 19.01 -8.77 -3.89
N ARG A 8 18.01 -9.36 -4.57
CA ARG A 8 17.44 -8.79 -5.80
C ARG A 8 16.84 -7.40 -5.58
N PHE A 9 16.17 -7.17 -4.44
CA PHE A 9 15.68 -5.83 -4.12
C PHE A 9 16.81 -4.80 -4.07
N PHE A 10 17.93 -5.12 -3.41
CA PHE A 10 19.08 -4.22 -3.34
C PHE A 10 19.75 -4.04 -4.71
N GLU A 11 19.87 -5.09 -5.52
CA GLU A 11 20.38 -5.02 -6.90
C GLU A 11 19.51 -4.09 -7.78
N ASP A 12 18.19 -4.20 -7.68
CA ASP A 12 17.25 -3.33 -8.39
C ASP A 12 17.40 -1.87 -7.94
N GLN A 13 17.54 -1.63 -6.63
CA GLN A 13 17.73 -0.28 -6.10
C GLN A 13 19.07 0.33 -6.54
N LYS A 14 20.15 -0.45 -6.54
CA LYS A 14 21.47 -0.02 -7.03
C LYS A 14 21.41 0.31 -8.51
N SER A 15 20.80 -0.56 -9.32
CA SER A 15 20.64 -0.37 -10.76
C SER A 15 19.86 0.91 -11.09
N ALA A 16 18.74 1.13 -10.40
CA ALA A 16 17.95 2.35 -10.56
C ALA A 16 18.73 3.60 -10.14
N TRP A 17 19.47 3.55 -9.04
CA TRP A 17 20.26 4.69 -8.58
C TRP A 17 21.39 5.03 -9.56
N LEU A 18 22.10 4.03 -10.09
CA LEU A 18 23.16 4.24 -11.08
C LEU A 18 22.59 4.77 -12.40
N LEU A 19 21.40 4.32 -12.82
CA LEU A 19 20.73 4.86 -14.00
C LEU A 19 20.43 6.37 -13.86
N ASP A 20 20.12 6.83 -12.65
CA ASP A 20 19.82 8.25 -12.39
C ASP A 20 21.07 9.10 -12.15
N ASN A 21 22.12 8.52 -11.56
CA ASN A 21 23.29 9.27 -11.05
C ASN A 21 24.58 9.06 -11.86
N ALA A 22 24.63 8.06 -12.76
CA ALA A 22 25.86 7.68 -13.47
C ALA A 22 25.67 7.39 -14.97
N LYS A 23 24.49 7.66 -15.55
CA LYS A 23 24.11 7.31 -16.95
C LYS A 23 25.10 7.72 -18.05
N LYS A 24 25.87 8.79 -17.83
CA LYS A 24 26.80 9.37 -18.81
C LYS A 24 28.23 9.50 -18.28
N LEU A 25 28.53 8.84 -17.16
CA LEU A 25 29.86 8.87 -16.56
C LEU A 25 30.69 7.71 -17.09
N GLU A 26 31.98 7.94 -17.26
CA GLU A 26 32.95 6.95 -17.72
C GLU A 26 34.23 7.03 -16.86
N GLY A 27 35.03 5.97 -16.91
CA GLY A 27 36.31 5.90 -16.21
C GLY A 27 36.19 6.08 -14.70
N GLU A 28 37.09 6.87 -14.13
CA GLU A 28 37.22 7.07 -12.68
C GLU A 28 35.95 7.68 -12.04
N ALA A 29 35.25 8.58 -12.75
CA ALA A 29 34.02 9.19 -12.26
C ALA A 29 32.86 8.17 -12.14
N LEU A 30 32.79 7.19 -13.05
CA LEU A 30 31.81 6.11 -12.95
C LEU A 30 32.16 5.17 -11.79
N GLN A 31 33.43 4.81 -11.65
CA GLN A 31 33.91 3.95 -10.57
C GLN A 31 33.60 4.54 -9.19
N GLN A 32 33.84 5.85 -9.00
CA GLN A 32 33.51 6.55 -7.77
C GLN A 32 32.00 6.50 -7.46
N LYS A 33 31.14 6.60 -8.48
CA LYS A 33 29.68 6.47 -8.29
C LYS A 33 29.23 5.06 -7.98
N ILE A 34 29.91 4.04 -8.51
CA ILE A 34 29.65 2.64 -8.15
C ILE A 34 29.97 2.41 -6.66
N GLU A 35 31.14 2.88 -6.21
CA GLU A 35 31.55 2.76 -4.80
C GLU A 35 30.59 3.52 -3.85
N GLU A 36 30.17 4.73 -4.24
CA GLU A 36 29.15 5.50 -3.50
C GLU A 36 27.82 4.74 -3.44
N CYS A 37 27.37 4.17 -4.57
CA CYS A 37 26.15 3.38 -4.63
C CYS A 37 26.23 2.14 -3.72
N ASP A 38 27.36 1.43 -3.77
CA ASP A 38 27.57 0.24 -2.94
C ASP A 38 27.59 0.58 -1.45
N ALA A 39 28.17 1.72 -1.05
CA ALA A 39 28.12 2.19 0.32
C ALA A 39 26.70 2.58 0.76
N ILE A 40 25.93 3.28 -0.09
CA ILE A 40 24.54 3.70 0.22
C ILE A 40 23.61 2.49 0.38
N TYR A 41 23.80 1.46 -0.45
CA TYR A 41 22.95 0.26 -0.47
C TYR A 41 23.60 -0.95 0.21
N GLU A 42 24.65 -0.73 0.99
CA GLU A 42 25.10 -1.72 1.96
C GLU A 42 23.97 -1.94 2.99
N LEU A 43 23.72 -3.21 3.34
CA LEU A 43 22.54 -3.63 4.07
C LEU A 43 22.35 -2.86 5.39
N THR A 44 23.42 -2.78 6.19
CA THR A 44 23.45 -2.12 7.50
C THR A 44 23.17 -0.63 7.36
N THR A 45 23.89 0.02 6.46
CA THR A 45 23.81 1.45 6.18
C THR A 45 22.42 1.84 5.70
N TRP A 46 21.89 1.08 4.74
CA TRP A 46 20.58 1.33 4.17
C TRP A 46 19.46 1.12 5.19
N LEU A 47 19.49 0.04 5.98
CA LEU A 47 18.48 -0.23 6.99
C LEU A 47 18.51 0.81 8.11
N THR A 48 19.70 1.21 8.56
CA THR A 48 19.86 2.26 9.58
C THR A 48 19.23 3.58 9.10
N ALA A 49 19.44 3.93 7.83
CA ALA A 49 18.91 5.17 7.26
C ALA A 49 17.40 5.11 6.91
N ASN A 50 16.86 3.93 6.59
CA ASN A 50 15.50 3.81 6.03
C ASN A 50 14.47 3.15 6.96
N ALA A 51 14.86 2.27 7.87
CA ALA A 51 13.92 1.64 8.81
C ALA A 51 13.13 2.67 9.63
N PRO A 52 13.74 3.75 10.20
CA PRO A 52 13.00 4.75 10.97
C PRO A 52 11.96 5.52 10.15
N LYS A 53 12.05 5.49 8.81
CA LYS A 53 11.08 6.16 7.93
C LYS A 53 9.76 5.40 7.87
N ALA A 54 9.70 4.12 8.26
CA ALA A 54 8.48 3.32 8.18
C ALA A 54 7.30 3.96 8.93
N ILE A 55 7.57 4.64 10.06
CA ILE A 55 6.55 5.41 10.82
C ILE A 55 5.87 6.52 10.01
N GLY A 56 6.50 6.99 8.92
CA GLY A 56 5.96 8.03 8.04
C GLY A 56 4.77 7.56 7.20
N ARG A 57 4.51 6.25 7.15
CA ARG A 57 3.38 5.64 6.44
C ARG A 57 2.58 4.72 7.35
N ALA A 58 1.38 4.41 6.91
CA ALA A 58 0.54 3.40 7.54
C ALA A 58 -0.09 2.52 6.47
N ILE A 59 0.01 1.21 6.68
CA ILE A 59 -0.80 0.22 5.97
C ILE A 59 -2.22 0.33 6.53
N THR A 60 -3.22 0.51 5.67
CA THR A 60 -4.60 0.75 6.09
C THR A 60 -5.59 0.18 5.08
N SER A 61 -6.68 -0.44 5.54
CA SER A 61 -7.80 -0.76 4.65
C SER A 61 -8.74 0.43 4.44
N HIS A 62 -8.82 1.36 5.40
CA HIS A 62 -9.71 2.52 5.37
C HIS A 62 -8.92 3.85 5.51
N PRO A 63 -8.16 4.25 4.47
CA PRO A 63 -7.42 5.52 4.49
C PRO A 63 -8.35 6.73 4.60
N SER A 64 -8.07 7.60 5.58
CA SER A 64 -8.88 8.81 5.84
C SER A 64 -8.91 9.82 4.70
N LYS A 65 -7.90 9.79 3.82
CA LYS A 65 -7.78 10.72 2.69
C LYS A 65 -8.87 10.59 1.63
N PHE A 66 -9.60 9.47 1.61
CA PHE A 66 -10.79 9.30 0.76
C PHE A 66 -11.99 10.09 1.29
N SER A 67 -12.01 10.43 2.58
CA SER A 67 -12.99 11.36 3.16
C SER A 67 -12.57 12.81 2.93
N HIS A 68 -11.28 13.14 3.15
CA HIS A 68 -10.74 14.47 2.87
C HIS A 68 -9.21 14.44 2.66
N PRO A 69 -8.66 15.04 1.59
CA PRO A 69 -7.24 14.89 1.20
C PRO A 69 -6.23 15.41 2.24
N ASP A 70 -6.60 16.41 3.04
CA ASP A 70 -5.76 16.98 4.09
C ASP A 70 -5.59 16.10 5.35
N THR A 71 -6.40 15.05 5.53
CA THR A 71 -6.22 14.15 6.68
C THR A 71 -5.05 13.19 6.44
N GLY A 72 -4.63 12.42 7.43
CA GLY A 72 -3.58 11.42 7.21
C GLY A 72 -2.90 10.96 8.49
N VAL A 73 -1.74 10.35 8.32
CA VAL A 73 -1.03 9.58 9.37
C VAL A 73 0.38 10.09 9.65
N GLY A 74 0.84 11.13 8.94
CA GLY A 74 2.21 11.62 9.02
C GLY A 74 2.41 12.69 10.09
N LYS A 75 3.68 13.00 10.40
CA LYS A 75 4.06 14.07 11.36
C LYS A 75 3.43 15.43 11.03
N THR A 76 3.32 15.76 9.74
CA THR A 76 2.66 16.98 9.27
C THR A 76 1.18 17.00 9.64
N ASN A 77 0.48 15.86 9.58
CA ASN A 77 -0.93 15.77 9.96
C ASN A 77 -1.10 15.95 11.46
N ILE A 78 -0.22 15.36 12.28
CA ILE A 78 -0.20 15.56 13.73
C ILE A 78 -0.01 17.04 14.06
N LYS A 79 1.02 17.69 13.48
CA LYS A 79 1.30 19.11 13.70
C LYS A 79 0.13 20.03 13.30
N LYS A 80 -0.58 19.68 12.22
CA LYS A 80 -1.73 20.45 11.71
C LYS A 80 -3.06 20.10 12.36
N GLY A 81 -3.10 19.15 13.31
CA GLY A 81 -4.36 18.68 13.90
C GLY A 81 -5.29 18.04 12.88
N THR A 82 -4.74 17.33 11.89
CA THR A 82 -5.47 16.59 10.82
C THR A 82 -5.15 15.10 10.84
N TYR A 83 -4.47 14.63 11.89
CA TYR A 83 -4.19 13.23 12.09
C TYR A 83 -5.49 12.44 12.29
N VAL A 84 -5.60 11.31 11.62
CA VAL A 84 -6.68 10.34 11.81
C VAL A 84 -6.02 8.99 11.94
N THR A 85 -6.38 8.25 12.99
CA THR A 85 -5.83 6.90 13.24
C THR A 85 -6.15 6.01 12.04
N PRO A 86 -5.13 5.37 11.42
CA PRO A 86 -5.35 4.44 10.32
C PRO A 86 -6.12 3.22 10.83
N VAL A 87 -7.06 2.72 10.04
CA VAL A 87 -7.86 1.54 10.39
C VAL A 87 -7.48 0.37 9.50
N ASN A 88 -7.10 -0.73 10.13
CA ASN A 88 -6.96 -2.05 9.50
C ASN A 88 -8.07 -2.95 10.01
N PHE A 89 -9.07 -3.16 9.17
CA PHE A 89 -10.20 -4.03 9.46
C PHE A 89 -10.28 -5.17 8.45
N SER A 90 -10.25 -6.39 8.97
CA SER A 90 -10.58 -7.62 8.25
C SER A 90 -11.89 -8.13 8.81
N GLY A 91 -12.99 -7.92 8.08
CA GLY A 91 -14.30 -8.40 8.49
C GLY A 91 -14.50 -9.88 8.20
N GLU A 92 -15.44 -10.51 8.89
CA GLU A 92 -15.88 -11.86 8.55
C GLU A 92 -16.76 -11.87 7.29
N ARG A 93 -16.62 -12.91 6.48
CA ARG A 93 -17.47 -13.13 5.31
C ARG A 93 -18.83 -13.67 5.75
N SER A 94 -19.90 -12.99 5.36
CA SER A 94 -21.28 -13.47 5.53
C SER A 94 -22.06 -13.45 4.21
N LEU A 95 -22.99 -14.38 4.03
CA LEU A 95 -23.85 -14.49 2.84
C LEU A 95 -25.31 -14.17 3.18
N ASP A 96 -25.53 -13.07 3.89
CA ASP A 96 -26.84 -12.60 4.36
C ASP A 96 -27.46 -11.50 3.48
N GLY A 97 -26.95 -11.32 2.27
CA GLY A 97 -27.42 -10.31 1.32
C GLY A 97 -26.81 -8.92 1.48
N LEU A 98 -25.97 -8.68 2.50
CA LEU A 98 -25.25 -7.42 2.67
C LEU A 98 -23.79 -7.55 2.23
N LEU A 99 -23.29 -6.55 1.50
CA LEU A 99 -21.87 -6.45 1.16
C LEU A 99 -21.11 -5.74 2.28
N ARG A 100 -20.10 -6.41 2.85
CA ARG A 100 -19.19 -5.87 3.87
C ARG A 100 -17.72 -6.15 3.51
N THR A 101 -16.79 -5.54 4.25
CA THR A 101 -15.34 -5.71 4.06
C THR A 101 -14.93 -7.19 3.95
N GLY A 102 -15.48 -8.07 4.78
CA GLY A 102 -15.18 -9.50 4.75
C GLY A 102 -15.63 -10.26 3.49
N ASN A 103 -16.52 -9.68 2.67
CA ASN A 103 -16.92 -10.28 1.40
C ASN A 103 -15.91 -10.03 0.28
N VAL A 104 -14.99 -9.09 0.46
CA VAL A 104 -14.08 -8.65 -0.59
C VAL A 104 -12.66 -9.05 -0.24
N ILE A 105 -12.15 -10.03 -0.98
CA ILE A 105 -10.73 -10.37 -0.96
C ILE A 105 -10.03 -9.37 -1.87
N SER A 106 -9.51 -8.28 -1.29
CA SER A 106 -8.64 -7.38 -2.02
C SER A 106 -7.28 -8.05 -2.24
N ALA A 107 -6.75 -7.96 -3.45
CA ALA A 107 -5.41 -8.47 -3.75
C ALA A 107 -4.31 -7.69 -3.01
N GLU A 108 -4.59 -6.43 -2.64
CA GLU A 108 -3.62 -5.55 -2.00
C GLU A 108 -4.27 -4.74 -0.86
N VAL A 109 -3.49 -4.49 0.20
CA VAL A 109 -3.84 -3.53 1.26
C VAL A 109 -3.24 -2.17 0.94
N ASP A 110 -4.05 -1.12 1.12
CA ASP A 110 -3.64 0.24 0.80
C ASP A 110 -2.63 0.80 1.81
N SER A 111 -1.99 1.89 1.43
CA SER A 111 -1.00 2.59 2.23
C SER A 111 -1.06 4.09 2.02
N VAL A 112 -1.02 4.83 3.13
CA VAL A 112 -1.07 6.28 3.16
C VAL A 112 0.08 6.85 3.97
N GLY A 113 0.62 8.00 3.55
CA GLY A 113 1.65 8.72 4.29
C GLY A 113 2.70 9.34 3.38
N ASP A 114 3.89 9.54 3.94
CA ASP A 114 5.01 10.20 3.27
C ASP A 114 5.55 9.37 2.09
N ALA A 115 5.84 10.03 0.96
CA ALA A 115 6.50 9.40 -0.17
C ALA A 115 7.93 8.94 0.16
N GLY A 116 8.62 9.62 1.09
CA GLY A 116 9.97 9.27 1.54
C GLY A 116 10.09 7.88 2.18
N ALA A 117 8.97 7.27 2.57
CA ALA A 117 8.90 5.94 3.16
C ALA A 117 8.39 4.85 2.19
N LEU A 118 8.15 5.17 0.91
CA LEU A 118 7.73 4.17 -0.08
C LEU A 118 8.77 3.07 -0.31
N LYS A 119 10.07 3.43 -0.25
CA LYS A 119 11.16 2.45 -0.39
C LYS A 119 11.15 1.41 0.72
N ILE A 120 10.99 1.84 1.97
CA ILE A 120 10.94 0.92 3.11
C ILE A 120 9.64 0.10 3.12
N GLU A 121 8.51 0.68 2.71
CA GLU A 121 7.27 -0.10 2.51
C GLU A 121 7.45 -1.19 1.44
N SER A 122 8.07 -0.84 0.31
CA SER A 122 8.33 -1.81 -0.77
C SER A 122 9.23 -2.94 -0.30
N PHE A 123 10.25 -2.62 0.51
CA PHE A 123 11.11 -3.59 1.16
C PHE A 123 10.31 -4.55 2.07
N LEU A 124 9.41 -4.05 2.90
CA LEU A 124 8.55 -4.87 3.76
C LEU A 124 7.60 -5.78 2.96
N LYS A 125 7.22 -5.37 1.74
CA LYS A 125 6.32 -6.11 0.85
C LYS A 125 7.01 -7.15 -0.03
N ILE A 126 8.35 -7.23 -0.02
CA ILE A 126 9.10 -8.27 -0.75
C ILE A 126 8.52 -9.64 -0.43
N LYS A 127 8.20 -10.41 -1.47
CA LYS A 127 7.80 -11.82 -1.34
C LYS A 127 9.08 -12.66 -1.26
N MET A 128 9.23 -13.40 -0.17
CA MET A 128 10.40 -14.23 0.10
C MET A 128 10.37 -15.46 -0.82
N ASP A 129 11.52 -15.86 -1.36
CA ASP A 129 11.59 -17.01 -2.28
C ASP A 129 11.33 -18.34 -1.55
N SER A 130 11.60 -18.35 -0.25
CA SER A 130 11.43 -19.53 0.60
C SER A 130 9.98 -20.01 0.73
N ASP A 131 9.00 -19.10 0.82
CA ASP A 131 7.59 -19.48 1.04
C ASP A 131 6.55 -18.56 0.37
N GLY A 132 6.98 -17.54 -0.38
CA GLY A 132 6.09 -16.58 -1.05
C GLY A 132 5.36 -15.63 -0.11
N ARG A 133 5.59 -15.67 1.21
CA ARG A 133 5.06 -14.70 2.17
C ARG A 133 5.89 -13.43 2.14
N SER A 134 5.30 -12.33 2.57
CA SER A 134 6.01 -11.05 2.59
C SER A 134 7.00 -10.97 3.75
N LEU A 135 8.13 -10.29 3.57
CA LEU A 135 9.09 -10.00 4.66
C LEU A 135 8.39 -9.43 5.90
N PHE A 136 7.38 -8.60 5.72
CA PHE A 136 6.52 -8.10 6.79
C PHE A 136 5.96 -9.20 7.72
N VAL A 137 5.45 -10.30 7.16
CA VAL A 137 4.89 -11.43 7.93
C VAL A 137 6.00 -12.13 8.70
N HIS A 138 7.16 -12.32 8.07
CA HIS A 138 8.32 -12.90 8.73
C HIS A 138 8.80 -12.08 9.93
N LEU A 139 8.76 -10.73 9.83
CA LEU A 139 9.13 -9.81 10.91
C LEU A 139 8.13 -9.86 12.07
N LEU A 140 6.82 -9.99 11.78
CA LEU A 140 5.79 -10.15 12.82
C LEU A 140 6.01 -11.45 13.61
N GLU A 141 6.21 -12.55 12.90
CA GLU A 141 6.33 -13.91 13.48
C GLU A 141 7.72 -14.23 14.06
N ASP A 142 8.70 -13.34 13.92
CA ASP A 142 10.11 -13.62 14.27
C ASP A 142 10.65 -14.92 13.66
N SER A 143 10.22 -15.21 12.43
CA SER A 143 10.61 -16.43 11.70
C SER A 143 12.12 -16.48 11.39
N SER A 144 12.60 -17.65 10.91
CA SER A 144 14.00 -17.85 10.51
C SER A 144 14.51 -16.78 9.53
N ALA A 145 13.71 -16.43 8.52
CA ALA A 145 14.09 -15.44 7.51
C ALA A 145 14.26 -14.02 8.10
N ALA A 146 13.44 -13.65 9.10
CA ALA A 146 13.61 -12.38 9.82
C ALA A 146 14.86 -12.40 10.72
N ASN A 147 15.10 -13.51 11.44
CA ASN A 147 16.30 -13.63 12.28
C ASN A 147 17.57 -13.56 11.44
N GLU A 148 17.58 -14.19 10.26
CA GLU A 148 18.69 -14.07 9.32
C GLU A 148 18.93 -12.63 8.84
N LEU A 149 17.87 -11.87 8.53
CA LEU A 149 18.01 -10.44 8.20
C LEU A 149 18.67 -9.67 9.34
N TYR A 150 18.25 -9.91 10.59
CA TYR A 150 18.83 -9.26 11.76
C TYR A 150 20.32 -9.61 11.89
N GLU A 151 20.66 -10.89 11.85
CA GLU A 151 22.05 -11.37 11.94
C GLU A 151 22.94 -10.78 10.84
N LYS A 152 22.45 -10.76 9.59
CA LYS A 152 23.21 -10.25 8.45
C LYS A 152 23.35 -8.74 8.42
N SER A 153 22.36 -8.01 8.94
CA SER A 153 22.46 -6.56 9.09
C SER A 153 23.44 -6.14 10.19
N GLY A 154 23.75 -7.00 11.16
CA GLY A 154 24.54 -6.60 12.33
C GLY A 154 23.90 -5.51 13.20
N ILE A 155 22.61 -5.21 12.98
CA ILE A 155 21.83 -4.23 13.73
C ILE A 155 21.11 -4.95 14.88
N ASP A 156 20.94 -4.26 16.02
CA ASP A 156 20.12 -4.77 17.12
C ASP A 156 18.71 -5.17 16.64
N LYS A 157 18.33 -6.42 16.92
CA LYS A 157 17.04 -7.00 16.53
C LYS A 157 15.86 -6.18 17.05
N GLY A 158 15.92 -5.73 18.31
CA GLY A 158 14.83 -4.99 18.93
C GLY A 158 14.61 -3.64 18.25
N TRP A 159 15.68 -2.90 18.02
CA TRP A 159 15.65 -1.62 17.32
C TRP A 159 15.20 -1.76 15.87
N LEU A 160 15.72 -2.75 15.13
CA LEU A 160 15.39 -2.93 13.71
C LEU A 160 13.94 -3.35 13.54
N LYS A 161 13.47 -4.34 14.33
CA LYS A 161 12.07 -4.77 14.31
C LYS A 161 11.11 -3.64 14.66
N SER A 162 11.37 -2.92 15.77
CA SER A 162 10.52 -1.80 16.18
C SER A 162 10.50 -0.68 15.14
N SER A 163 11.65 -0.35 14.55
CA SER A 163 11.75 0.67 13.49
C SER A 163 10.97 0.27 12.24
N LEU A 164 11.14 -0.96 11.76
CA LEU A 164 10.47 -1.48 10.56
C LEU A 164 8.95 -1.59 10.74
N LEU A 165 8.49 -1.97 11.94
CA LEU A 165 7.07 -2.20 12.21
C LEU A 165 6.33 -0.96 12.74
N ALA A 166 7.03 0.14 13.08
CA ALA A 166 6.45 1.36 13.64
C ALA A 166 5.32 1.99 12.79
N GLY A 167 5.30 1.73 11.48
CA GLY A 167 4.26 2.23 10.58
C GLY A 167 2.99 1.36 10.54
N VAL A 168 3.07 0.11 10.98
CA VAL A 168 2.04 -0.90 10.64
C VAL A 168 0.96 -1.01 11.72
N ASP A 169 1.27 -0.64 12.95
CA ASP A 169 0.37 -0.90 14.09
C ASP A 169 -0.08 0.35 14.86
N LYS A 170 -0.27 1.46 14.14
CA LYS A 170 -0.85 2.69 14.72
C LYS A 170 -2.32 2.54 15.15
N ALA A 171 -2.96 1.41 14.83
CA ALA A 171 -4.34 1.11 15.19
C ALA A 171 -4.46 0.49 16.59
N ASN A 172 -3.36 -0.08 17.12
CA ASN A 172 -3.29 -0.68 18.46
C ASN A 172 -2.86 0.31 19.55
N ASP A 173 -2.63 1.58 19.20
CA ASP A 173 -2.50 2.64 20.20
C ASP A 173 -3.84 2.77 20.97
N GLU A 174 -3.78 2.87 22.30
CA GLU A 174 -4.97 2.95 23.18
C GLU A 174 -5.90 4.13 22.84
N THR A 175 -5.41 5.12 22.10
CA THR A 175 -6.16 6.31 21.72
C THR A 175 -6.42 6.38 20.21
N ILE A 176 -7.70 6.32 19.84
CA ILE A 176 -8.15 6.51 18.45
C ILE A 176 -8.45 8.00 18.22
N PHE A 177 -7.85 8.57 17.17
CA PHE A 177 -8.05 9.96 16.77
C PHE A 177 -8.89 10.03 15.49
N THR A 178 -9.92 10.87 15.51
CA THR A 178 -10.68 11.29 14.33
C THR A 178 -10.50 12.79 14.09
N ASN A 179 -11.09 13.32 13.02
CA ASN A 179 -11.02 14.74 12.67
C ASN A 179 -12.36 15.27 12.20
N SER A 180 -12.62 16.57 12.38
CA SER A 180 -13.82 17.25 11.87
C SER A 180 -13.95 17.22 10.34
N ARG A 181 -12.86 16.93 9.62
CA ARG A 181 -12.87 16.68 8.16
C ARG A 181 -13.37 15.28 7.77
N ILE A 182 -13.58 14.39 8.74
CA ILE A 182 -14.21 13.09 8.51
C ILE A 182 -15.71 13.25 8.68
N LYS A 183 -16.49 12.60 7.81
CA LYS A 183 -17.95 12.57 7.95
C LYS A 183 -18.30 11.84 9.25
N GLN A 184 -18.97 12.55 10.15
CA GLN A 184 -19.41 12.02 11.45
C GLN A 184 -20.93 12.01 11.49
N VAL A 185 -21.52 10.90 11.94
CA VAL A 185 -22.97 10.73 12.04
C VAL A 185 -23.34 10.21 13.42
N TYR A 186 -24.47 10.68 13.96
CA TYR A 186 -25.07 10.07 15.15
C TYR A 186 -25.92 8.88 14.72
N PHE A 187 -25.70 7.75 15.38
CA PHE A 187 -26.45 6.51 15.18
C PHE A 187 -27.23 6.19 16.47
N PRO A 188 -28.57 6.13 16.42
CA PRO A 188 -29.37 5.88 17.61
C PRO A 188 -29.11 4.46 18.17
N VAL A 189 -29.00 4.39 19.49
CA VAL A 189 -29.02 3.16 20.29
C VAL A 189 -30.11 3.29 21.36
N GLU A 190 -30.38 2.23 22.12
CA GLU A 190 -31.58 2.13 22.98
C GLU A 190 -31.98 3.41 23.71
N ALA A 191 -31.07 3.97 24.52
CA ALA A 191 -31.32 5.18 25.30
C ALA A 191 -30.33 6.32 24.98
N ASP A 192 -29.57 6.22 23.90
CA ASP A 192 -28.49 7.18 23.57
C ASP A 192 -28.13 7.17 22.07
N TYR A 193 -27.00 7.77 21.70
CA TYR A 193 -26.43 7.76 20.36
C TYR A 193 -24.95 7.40 20.38
N HIS A 194 -24.51 6.63 19.40
CA HIS A 194 -23.10 6.51 19.06
C HIS A 194 -22.73 7.53 17.98
N GLN A 195 -21.63 8.24 18.15
CA GLN A 195 -21.05 9.05 17.07
C GLN A 195 -20.09 8.19 16.23
N LEU A 196 -20.40 8.00 14.95
CA LEU A 196 -19.61 7.18 14.04
C LEU A 196 -18.81 8.06 13.08
N SER A 197 -17.50 7.82 12.98
CA SER A 197 -16.66 8.38 11.92
C SER A 197 -16.62 7.43 10.72
N ILE A 198 -17.09 7.88 9.56
CA ILE A 198 -17.21 7.04 8.37
C ILE A 198 -15.95 7.16 7.52
N LEU A 199 -15.33 6.02 7.20
CA LEU A 199 -14.17 5.91 6.33
C LEU A 199 -14.47 4.97 5.15
N THR A 200 -13.85 5.25 4.00
CA THR A 200 -14.02 4.44 2.79
C THR A 200 -13.02 3.28 2.77
N ASN A 201 -13.52 2.06 2.53
CA ASN A 201 -12.66 0.91 2.27
C ASN A 201 -12.07 1.01 0.86
N SER A 202 -10.81 1.42 0.77
CA SER A 202 -10.08 1.58 -0.49
C SER A 202 -9.98 0.27 -1.29
N GLY A 203 -9.70 -0.85 -0.62
CA GLY A 203 -9.59 -2.17 -1.26
C GLY A 203 -10.90 -2.58 -1.95
N MET A 204 -12.05 -2.32 -1.31
CA MET A 204 -13.36 -2.57 -1.94
C MET A 204 -13.61 -1.68 -3.16
N VAL A 205 -13.26 -0.40 -3.07
CA VAL A 205 -13.41 0.56 -4.19
C VAL A 205 -12.60 0.10 -5.41
N PHE A 206 -11.32 -0.25 -5.21
CA PHE A 206 -10.46 -0.63 -6.32
C PHE A 206 -10.71 -2.05 -6.83
N GLU A 207 -11.17 -2.97 -5.99
CA GLU A 207 -11.63 -4.28 -6.46
C GLU A 207 -12.89 -4.15 -7.33
N LEU A 208 -13.83 -3.28 -6.94
CA LEU A 208 -14.99 -2.95 -7.79
C LEU A 208 -14.53 -2.36 -9.13
N ARG A 209 -13.62 -1.37 -9.10
CA ARG A 209 -13.05 -0.77 -10.32
C ARG A 209 -12.40 -1.83 -11.22
N ARG A 210 -11.58 -2.71 -10.67
CA ARG A 210 -10.91 -3.79 -11.42
C ARG A 210 -11.93 -4.70 -12.12
N ARG A 211 -13.00 -5.10 -11.41
CA ARG A 211 -14.07 -5.94 -11.99
C ARG A 211 -14.81 -5.22 -13.10
N LEU A 212 -15.09 -3.93 -12.95
CA LEU A 212 -15.71 -3.10 -13.99
C LEU A 212 -14.80 -2.98 -15.23
N ASP A 213 -13.50 -2.77 -15.03
CA ASP A 213 -12.55 -2.67 -16.13
C ASP A 213 -12.43 -3.99 -16.90
N ILE A 214 -12.40 -5.13 -16.21
CA ILE A 214 -12.43 -6.46 -16.85
C ILE A 214 -13.74 -6.67 -17.62
N MET A 215 -14.88 -6.32 -17.02
CA MET A 215 -16.19 -6.46 -17.66
C MET A 215 -16.33 -5.59 -18.91
N ARG A 216 -15.67 -4.43 -18.97
CA ARG A 216 -15.80 -3.48 -20.09
C ARG A 216 -14.71 -3.60 -21.14
N PHE A 217 -13.50 -3.98 -20.73
CA PHE A 217 -12.28 -3.91 -21.55
C PHE A 217 -11.48 -5.21 -21.56
N GLY A 218 -11.99 -6.28 -20.94
CA GLY A 218 -11.40 -7.61 -21.02
C GLY A 218 -11.39 -8.14 -22.46
N ASP A 219 -10.37 -8.91 -22.80
CA ASP A 219 -10.15 -9.33 -24.19
C ASP A 219 -11.27 -10.23 -24.72
N GLY A 220 -11.83 -11.10 -23.87
CA GLY A 220 -13.02 -11.88 -24.22
C GLY A 220 -14.25 -11.01 -24.53
N VAL A 221 -14.42 -9.89 -23.81
CA VAL A 221 -15.52 -8.94 -24.06
C VAL A 221 -15.31 -8.19 -25.37
N LYS A 222 -14.06 -7.80 -25.69
CA LYS A 222 -13.73 -7.17 -26.98
C LYS A 222 -14.04 -8.11 -28.14
N ALA A 223 -13.65 -9.39 -28.03
CA ALA A 223 -13.94 -10.39 -29.05
C ALA A 223 -15.45 -10.59 -29.23
N ALA A 224 -16.21 -10.75 -28.13
CA ALA A 224 -17.66 -10.90 -28.18
C ALA A 224 -18.37 -9.67 -28.77
N ARG A 225 -17.88 -8.45 -28.49
CA ARG A 225 -18.38 -7.21 -29.11
C ARG A 225 -18.14 -7.17 -30.62
N GLU A 226 -16.96 -7.64 -31.07
CA GLU A 226 -16.65 -7.68 -32.48
C GLU A 226 -17.53 -8.69 -33.23
N LEU A 227 -17.78 -9.87 -32.64
CA LEU A 227 -18.74 -10.84 -33.20
C LEU A 227 -20.15 -10.24 -33.28
N ARG A 228 -20.61 -9.56 -32.24
CA ARG A 228 -21.91 -8.85 -32.26
C ARG A 228 -21.95 -7.80 -33.39
N LYS A 229 -20.88 -7.01 -33.55
CA LYS A 229 -20.78 -6.00 -34.62
C LYS A 229 -20.82 -6.63 -36.01
N GLN A 230 -20.28 -7.85 -36.17
CA GLN A 230 -20.31 -8.63 -37.40
C GLN A 230 -21.59 -9.47 -37.57
N ASN A 231 -22.55 -9.38 -36.63
CA ASN A 231 -23.76 -10.23 -36.57
C ASN A 231 -23.44 -11.73 -36.57
N GLN A 232 -22.32 -12.12 -35.95
CA GLN A 232 -21.91 -13.51 -35.79
C GLN A 232 -22.30 -14.03 -34.41
N PHE A 233 -22.66 -15.30 -34.33
CA PHE A 233 -22.93 -15.97 -33.06
C PHE A 233 -21.66 -16.07 -32.21
N SER A 234 -21.81 -15.80 -30.92
CA SER A 234 -20.77 -16.04 -29.91
C SER A 234 -21.35 -17.02 -28.89
N GLU A 235 -20.62 -18.09 -28.60
CA GLU A 235 -20.97 -19.01 -27.50
C GLU A 235 -20.90 -18.32 -26.13
N GLN A 236 -20.12 -17.24 -26.04
CA GLN A 236 -19.88 -16.49 -24.81
C GLN A 236 -20.60 -15.14 -24.89
N GLY A 237 -21.45 -14.87 -23.90
CA GLY A 237 -22.09 -13.56 -23.71
C GLY A 237 -21.15 -12.55 -23.05
N TYR A 238 -21.56 -11.29 -23.01
CA TYR A 238 -20.87 -10.24 -22.27
C TYR A 238 -21.89 -9.28 -21.62
N SER A 239 -21.46 -8.61 -20.54
CA SER A 239 -22.29 -7.67 -19.79
C SER A 239 -21.88 -6.22 -20.06
N GLU A 240 -22.84 -5.31 -20.02
CA GLU A 240 -22.59 -3.87 -20.09
C GLU A 240 -23.28 -3.17 -18.93
N ILE A 241 -22.58 -2.19 -18.36
CA ILE A 241 -23.11 -1.29 -17.33
C ILE A 241 -23.11 0.10 -17.94
N TYR A 242 -24.31 0.68 -18.02
CA TYR A 242 -24.54 2.02 -18.53
C TYR A 242 -24.53 3.03 -17.38
N ASP A 243 -24.43 4.32 -17.72
CA ASP A 243 -24.56 5.44 -16.77
C ASP A 243 -23.58 5.40 -15.59
N ILE A 244 -22.33 4.99 -15.85
CA ILE A 244 -21.27 4.96 -14.85
C ILE A 244 -20.82 6.38 -14.51
N THR A 245 -20.95 6.76 -13.25
CA THR A 245 -20.33 7.96 -12.69
C THR A 245 -18.91 7.66 -12.21
N THR A 246 -17.96 8.52 -12.56
CA THR A 246 -16.57 8.42 -12.10
C THR A 246 -16.32 9.46 -11.01
N ILE A 247 -15.67 9.04 -9.93
CA ILE A 247 -15.20 9.91 -8.85
C ILE A 247 -13.68 9.81 -8.85
N GLY A 248 -13.01 10.96 -8.87
CA GLY A 248 -11.54 11.03 -8.76
C GLY A 248 -11.12 11.58 -7.39
N TYR A 249 -10.10 10.98 -6.79
CA TYR A 249 -9.54 11.41 -5.51
C TYR A 249 -8.21 12.13 -5.70
N GLY A 250 -8.08 13.32 -5.09
CA GLY A 250 -6.82 14.09 -5.03
C GLY A 250 -6.64 15.16 -6.11
N GLY A 251 -7.61 15.32 -7.03
CA GLY A 251 -7.60 16.39 -8.03
C GLY A 251 -6.33 16.36 -8.88
N MET A 252 -5.55 17.44 -8.88
CA MET A 252 -4.28 17.52 -9.61
C MET A 252 -3.14 16.68 -8.99
N ASN A 253 -3.31 16.18 -7.76
CA ASN A 253 -2.28 15.41 -7.04
C ASN A 253 -2.83 14.07 -6.47
N PRO A 254 -3.32 13.15 -7.32
CA PRO A 254 -3.90 11.87 -6.87
C PRO A 254 -2.90 10.99 -6.10
N GLN A 255 -1.61 11.15 -6.35
CA GLN A 255 -0.52 10.45 -5.67
C GLN A 255 -0.46 10.71 -4.16
N ASN A 256 -1.06 11.81 -3.70
CA ASN A 256 -1.05 12.17 -2.29
C ASN A 256 -2.15 11.48 -1.48
N ILE A 257 -3.09 10.78 -2.11
CA ILE A 257 -4.22 10.13 -1.43
C ILE A 257 -3.81 8.80 -0.82
N SER A 258 -3.37 7.86 -1.66
CA SER A 258 -2.91 6.55 -1.22
C SER A 258 -2.18 5.81 -2.33
N LEU A 259 -1.55 4.68 -1.98
CA LEU A 259 -0.84 3.84 -2.95
C LEU A 259 -1.80 3.23 -3.97
N LEU A 260 -2.94 2.67 -3.55
CA LEU A 260 -3.92 2.11 -4.47
C LEU A 260 -4.55 3.19 -5.35
N ASN A 261 -4.79 4.39 -4.81
CA ASN A 261 -5.26 5.52 -5.61
C ASN A 261 -4.28 5.86 -6.74
N THR A 262 -2.99 5.90 -6.40
CA THR A 262 -1.92 6.17 -7.37
C THR A 262 -1.89 5.11 -8.47
N LYS A 263 -1.96 3.82 -8.11
CA LYS A 263 -1.99 2.70 -9.07
C LYS A 263 -3.19 2.77 -10.01
N ASN A 264 -4.31 3.30 -9.53
CA ASN A 264 -5.56 3.44 -10.27
C ASN A 264 -5.75 4.82 -10.92
N ARG A 265 -4.74 5.69 -10.88
CA ARG A 265 -4.69 7.03 -11.51
C ARG A 265 -5.68 8.07 -10.97
N GLY A 266 -6.13 7.91 -9.71
CA GLY A 266 -7.02 8.86 -9.04
C GLY A 266 -8.50 8.55 -9.18
#